data_AF-A0AAU6Q0A9-F1
#
_entry.id   AF-A0AAU6Q0A9-F1
#
_cell.length_a   1.000
_cell.length_b   1.000
_cell.length_c   1.000
_cell.angle_alpha   90.00
_cell.angle_beta   90.00
_cell.angle_gamma   90.00
#
_symmetry.space_group_name_H-M   'P 1'
#
loop_
_entity.id
_entity.type
_entity.pdbx_description
1 polymer ?
#
loop_
_entity_poly.entity_id
_entity_poly.type
_entity_poly.pdbx_seq_one_letter_code
_entity_poly.pdbx_strand_id
1 'polypeptide(L)'
;MNYAATLAVMMVLAFCFPITVKLGVWLGIPAALGATVLGALLVFGVTAYLVRWQVGRHSQQLARLAQGRAQMAADPEDPRAYFVDGEHLGRLLLRLGRRREAAEVIDRYSRLGGARESELMALQEALSQAERRKRRAQREVKG
;
A
#
# COMPACT_ATOMS: atom_id res chain seq x y z
N MET A 1 -8.84 0.19 -10.27
CA MET A 1 -9.79 0.11 -9.14
C MET A 1 -9.40 -1.07 -8.27
N ASN A 2 -9.29 -0.90 -6.96
CA ASN A 2 -8.90 -1.98 -6.06
C ASN A 2 -10.15 -2.77 -5.67
N TYR A 3 -10.45 -3.85 -6.41
CA TYR A 3 -11.65 -4.69 -6.21
C TYR A 3 -11.82 -5.19 -4.76
N ALA A 4 -10.70 -5.35 -4.04
CA ALA A 4 -10.71 -5.70 -2.63
C ALA A 4 -11.31 -4.60 -1.74
N ALA A 5 -11.08 -3.32 -2.05
CA ALA A 5 -11.61 -2.20 -1.29
C ALA A 5 -13.13 -2.06 -1.51
N THR A 6 -13.60 -2.23 -2.75
CA THR A 6 -15.04 -2.25 -3.05
C THR A 6 -15.73 -3.44 -2.37
N LEU A 7 -15.10 -4.62 -2.36
CA LEU A 7 -15.67 -5.80 -1.72
C LEU A 7 -15.72 -5.66 -0.18
N ALA A 8 -14.69 -5.06 0.43
CA ALA A 8 -14.68 -4.76 1.86
C ALA A 8 -15.77 -3.75 2.23
N VAL A 9 -15.95 -2.69 1.44
CA VAL A 9 -17.03 -1.71 1.64
C VAL A 9 -18.40 -2.38 1.49
N MET A 10 -18.60 -3.24 0.48
CA MET A 10 -19.84 -4.00 0.33
C MET A 10 -20.10 -4.97 1.49
N MET A 11 -19.07 -5.65 2.01
CA MET A 11 -19.22 -6.50 3.19
C MET A 11 -19.61 -5.70 4.43
N VAL A 12 -18.99 -4.54 4.68
CA VAL A 12 -19.33 -3.67 5.81
C VAL A 12 -20.76 -3.16 5.69
N LEU A 13 -21.18 -2.70 4.52
CA LEU A 13 -22.55 -2.27 4.26
C LEU A 13 -23.56 -3.41 4.45
N ALA A 14 -23.28 -4.59 3.88
CA ALA A 14 -24.13 -5.77 4.01
C ALA A 14 -24.26 -6.25 5.46
N PHE A 15 -23.24 -6.05 6.29
CA PHE A 15 -23.27 -6.44 7.70
C PHE A 15 -23.92 -5.38 8.59
N CYS A 16 -23.63 -4.09 8.36
CA CYS A 16 -24.18 -2.99 9.17
C CYS A 16 -25.66 -2.74 8.87
N PHE A 17 -26.11 -2.89 7.63
CA PHE A 17 -27.48 -2.60 7.21
C PHE A 17 -28.57 -3.43 7.94
N PRO A 18 -28.49 -4.77 8.05
CA PRO A 18 -29.50 -5.54 8.77
C PRO A 18 -29.45 -5.29 10.28
N ILE A 19 -28.29 -4.97 10.85
CA ILE A 19 -28.12 -4.66 12.27
C ILE A 19 -28.79 -3.34 12.61
N THR A 20 -28.59 -2.30 11.79
CA THR A 20 -29.24 -0.99 11.98
C THR A 20 -30.74 -1.07 11.80
N VAL A 21 -31.23 -1.86 10.83
CA VAL A 21 -32.67 -2.09 10.63
C VAL A 21 -33.29 -2.85 11.81
N LYS A 22 -32.67 -3.92 12.31
CA LYS A 22 -33.20 -4.70 13.44
C LYS A 22 -33.22 -3.92 14.75
N LEU A 23 -32.20 -3.11 15.04
CA LEU A 23 -32.21 -2.23 16.22
C LEU A 23 -33.28 -1.14 16.13
N GLY A 24 -33.52 -0.59 14.92
CA GLY A 24 -34.53 0.44 14.71
C GLY A 24 -35.96 -0.04 14.97
N VAL A 25 -36.25 -1.31 14.68
CA VAL A 25 -37.58 -1.93 14.91
C VAL A 25 -37.86 -2.17 16.40
N TRP A 26 -36.83 -2.39 17.22
CA TRP A 26 -36.98 -2.76 18.64
C TRP A 26 -37.28 -1.57 19.59
N LEU A 27 -37.05 -0.33 19.16
CA LEU A 27 -37.01 0.85 20.04
C LEU A 27 -38.21 1.83 19.91
N GLY A 28 -39.16 1.60 19.01
CA GLY A 28 -40.50 2.25 19.03
C GLY A 28 -40.60 3.78 18.87
N ILE A 29 -39.51 4.50 18.56
CA ILE A 29 -39.49 5.94 18.23
C ILE A 29 -39.93 6.11 16.75
N PRO A 30 -40.26 7.32 16.21
CA PRO A 30 -40.00 7.66 14.80
C PRO A 30 -38.48 7.58 14.51
N ALA A 31 -37.94 6.38 14.74
CA ALA A 31 -36.55 6.03 14.98
C ALA A 31 -35.76 5.98 13.68
N ALA A 32 -36.45 6.01 12.54
CA ALA A 32 -35.85 6.09 11.23
C ALA A 32 -34.97 7.34 11.11
N LEU A 33 -35.39 8.49 11.66
CA LEU A 33 -34.58 9.72 11.66
C LEU A 33 -33.35 9.61 12.58
N GLY A 34 -33.50 9.10 13.80
CA GLY A 34 -32.37 8.87 14.71
C GLY A 34 -31.37 7.84 14.17
N ALA A 35 -31.87 6.74 13.60
CA ALA A 35 -31.05 5.68 13.01
C ALA A 35 -30.36 6.11 11.71
N THR A 36 -31.00 6.93 10.88
CA THR A 36 -30.37 7.50 9.68
C THR A 36 -29.29 8.52 10.04
N VAL A 37 -29.53 9.39 11.02
CA VAL A 37 -28.51 10.33 11.51
C VAL A 37 -27.34 9.57 12.15
N LEU A 38 -27.62 8.59 13.01
CA LEU A 38 -26.58 7.81 13.67
C LEU A 38 -25.80 6.95 12.66
N GLY A 39 -26.50 6.34 11.69
CA GLY A 39 -25.88 5.63 10.57
C GLY A 39 -25.02 6.54 9.70
N ALA A 40 -25.49 7.74 9.38
CA ALA A 40 -24.72 8.73 8.62
C ALA A 40 -23.46 9.16 9.38
N LEU A 41 -23.56 9.41 10.69
CA LEU A 41 -22.41 9.74 11.54
C LEU A 41 -21.42 8.58 11.63
N LEU A 42 -21.90 7.34 11.73
CA LEU A 42 -21.05 6.15 11.80
C LEU A 42 -20.31 5.93 10.48
N VAL A 43 -21.02 6.00 9.36
CA VAL A 43 -20.43 5.89 8.01
C VAL A 43 -19.44 7.02 7.78
N PHE A 44 -19.79 8.26 8.15
CA PHE A 44 -18.90 9.41 8.02
C PHE A 44 -17.64 9.23 8.88
N GLY A 45 -17.79 8.85 10.14
CA GLY A 45 -16.67 8.60 11.06
C GLY A 45 -15.74 7.49 10.58
N VAL A 46 -16.30 6.36 10.14
CA VAL A 46 -15.52 5.24 9.58
C VAL A 46 -14.80 5.66 8.30
N THR A 47 -15.49 6.37 7.40
CA THR A 47 -14.90 6.84 6.15
C THR A 47 -13.75 7.83 6.42
N ALA A 48 -13.96 8.81 7.31
CA ALA A 48 -12.93 9.77 7.70
C ALA A 48 -11.72 9.08 8.34
N TYR A 49 -11.95 8.09 9.21
CA TYR A 49 -10.90 7.30 9.82
C TYR A 49 -10.11 6.49 8.77
N LEU A 50 -10.80 5.80 7.86
CA LEU A 50 -10.16 5.01 6.80
C LEU A 50 -9.32 5.89 5.86
N VAL A 51 -9.87 7.05 5.46
CA VAL A 51 -9.12 8.02 4.63
C VAL A 51 -7.88 8.49 5.37
N ARG A 52 -8.01 8.90 6.64
CA ARG A 52 -6.86 9.39 7.42
C ARG A 52 -5.81 8.31 7.63
N TRP A 53 -6.24 7.07 7.88
CA TRP A 53 -5.35 5.93 8.00
C TRP A 53 -4.63 5.61 6.68
N GLN A 54 -5.35 5.59 5.56
CA GLN A 54 -4.77 5.33 4.23
C GLN A 54 -3.77 6.42 3.83
N VAL A 55 -4.11 7.69 4.05
CA VAL A 55 -3.22 8.84 3.79
C VAL A 55 -1.99 8.77 4.70
N GLY A 56 -2.17 8.48 5.99
CA GLY A 56 -1.06 8.33 6.94
C GLY A 56 -0.10 7.22 6.53
N ARG A 57 -0.64 6.04 6.17
CA ARG A 57 0.17 4.91 5.68
C ARG A 57 0.93 5.26 4.40
N HIS A 58 0.28 5.91 3.44
CA HIS A 58 0.92 6.31 2.20
C HIS A 58 1.99 7.38 2.43
N SER A 59 1.73 8.34 3.30
CA SER A 59 2.69 9.38 3.69
C SER A 59 3.93 8.77 4.36
N GLN A 60 3.76 7.81 5.26
CA GLN A 60 4.88 7.10 5.89
C GLN A 60 5.73 6.33 4.87
N GLN A 61 5.10 5.66 3.90
CA GLN A 61 5.83 4.97 2.83
C GLN A 61 6.64 5.94 1.96
N LEU A 62 6.09 7.10 1.64
CA LEU A 62 6.79 8.15 0.90
C LEU A 62 7.92 8.78 1.72
N ALA A 63 7.71 8.99 3.03
CA ALA A 63 8.73 9.52 3.92
C ALA A 63 9.95 8.59 3.99
N ARG A 64 9.74 7.27 4.13
CA ARG A 64 10.82 6.27 4.10
C ARG A 64 11.56 6.26 2.76
N LEU A 65 10.84 6.41 1.66
CA LEU A 65 11.45 6.50 0.33
C LEU A 65 12.31 7.78 0.19
N ALA A 66 11.82 8.91 0.69
CA ALA A 66 12.55 10.17 0.68
C ALA A 66 13.82 10.08 1.54
N GLN A 67 13.71 9.48 2.72
CA GLN A 67 14.83 9.23 3.62
C GLN A 67 15.90 8.34 2.95
N GLY A 68 15.52 7.22 2.36
CA GLY A 68 16.47 6.33 1.68
C GLY A 68 17.16 6.97 0.48
N ARG A 69 16.44 7.81 -0.26
CA ARG A 69 17.05 8.58 -1.34
C ARG A 69 18.03 9.62 -0.83
N ALA A 70 17.72 10.29 0.28
CA ALA A 70 18.61 11.26 0.89
C ALA A 70 19.89 10.58 1.40
N GLN A 71 19.76 9.39 2.01
CA GLN A 71 20.91 8.59 2.45
C GLN A 71 21.79 8.15 1.27
N MET A 72 21.20 7.54 0.25
CA MET A 72 21.92 7.14 -0.97
C MET A 72 22.56 8.32 -1.70
N ALA A 73 21.95 9.52 -1.65
CA ALA A 73 22.52 10.72 -2.24
C ALA A 73 23.67 11.31 -1.41
N ALA A 74 23.62 11.15 -0.08
CA ALA A 74 24.68 11.61 0.82
C ALA A 74 25.92 10.73 0.76
N ASP A 75 25.74 9.40 0.65
CA ASP A 75 26.83 8.45 0.54
C ASP A 75 26.50 7.36 -0.50
N PRO A 76 26.82 7.60 -1.79
CA PRO A 76 26.44 6.69 -2.87
C PRO A 76 27.30 5.42 -2.95
N GLU A 77 28.47 5.42 -2.31
CA GLU A 77 29.45 4.33 -2.35
C GLU A 77 29.30 3.37 -1.17
N ASP A 78 28.71 3.81 -0.05
CA ASP A 78 28.38 2.92 1.07
C ASP A 78 27.19 1.99 0.75
N PRO A 79 27.38 0.65 0.72
CA PRO A 79 26.28 -0.30 0.57
C PRO A 79 25.17 -0.13 1.60
N ARG A 80 25.49 0.35 2.81
CA ARG A 80 24.50 0.54 3.90
C ARG A 80 23.54 1.69 3.61
N ALA A 81 23.96 2.68 2.83
CA ALA A 81 23.11 3.81 2.44
C ALA A 81 21.92 3.40 1.55
N TYR A 82 21.93 2.18 1.00
CA TYR A 82 20.83 1.60 0.21
C TYR A 82 19.75 0.95 1.09
N PHE A 83 19.91 0.93 2.41
CA PHE A 83 18.97 0.34 3.36
C PHE A 83 18.34 1.38 4.29
N VAL A 84 17.02 1.32 4.43
CA VAL A 84 16.25 2.14 5.37
C VAL A 84 15.51 1.21 6.32
N ASP A 85 15.73 1.35 7.63
CA ASP A 85 15.12 0.48 8.67
C ASP A 85 15.33 -1.03 8.41
N GLY A 86 16.47 -1.40 7.81
CA GLY A 86 16.78 -2.79 7.43
C GLY A 86 16.10 -3.27 6.14
N GLU A 87 15.35 -2.42 5.42
CA GLU A 87 14.77 -2.72 4.12
C GLU A 87 15.54 -2.03 2.98
N HIS A 88 15.93 -2.80 1.95
CA HIS A 88 16.62 -2.26 0.79
C HIS A 88 15.70 -1.33 -0.03
N LEU A 89 16.20 -0.15 -0.42
CA LEU A 89 15.48 0.87 -1.16
C LEU A 89 14.85 0.34 -2.46
N GLY A 90 15.55 -0.57 -3.15
CA GLY A 90 15.03 -1.28 -4.33
C GLY A 90 13.73 -2.06 -4.04
N ARG A 91 13.60 -2.72 -2.89
CA ARG A 91 12.35 -3.42 -2.50
C ARG A 91 11.22 -2.45 -2.22
N LEU A 92 11.53 -1.34 -1.54
CA LEU A 92 10.58 -0.28 -1.27
C LEU A 92 10.02 0.32 -2.59
N LEU A 93 10.90 0.56 -3.56
CA LEU A 93 10.54 1.03 -4.91
C LEU A 93 9.68 0.02 -5.68
N LEU A 94 10.01 -1.28 -5.60
CA LEU A 94 9.21 -2.33 -6.23
C LEU A 94 7.79 -2.41 -5.66
N ARG A 95 7.64 -2.27 -4.33
CA ARG A 95 6.32 -2.25 -3.66
C ARG A 95 5.46 -1.06 -4.11
N LEU A 96 6.08 0.09 -4.38
CA LEU A 96 5.42 1.29 -4.89
C LEU A 96 5.23 1.28 -6.42
N GLY A 97 5.60 0.20 -7.11
CA GLY A 97 5.48 0.07 -8.56
C GLY A 97 6.52 0.87 -9.37
N ARG A 98 7.52 1.48 -8.72
CA ARG A 98 8.59 2.28 -9.34
C ARG A 98 9.74 1.41 -9.83
N ARG A 99 9.45 0.51 -10.77
CA ARG A 99 10.36 -0.58 -11.17
C ARG A 99 11.61 -0.11 -11.90
N ARG A 100 11.48 0.90 -12.75
CA ARG A 100 12.61 1.45 -13.51
C ARG A 100 13.67 1.98 -12.55
N GLU A 101 13.24 2.76 -11.57
CA GLU A 101 14.13 3.29 -10.53
C GLU A 101 14.64 2.17 -9.63
N ALA A 102 13.82 1.17 -9.30
CA ALA A 102 14.28 0.01 -8.53
C ALA A 102 15.42 -0.73 -9.26
N ALA A 103 15.31 -0.91 -10.58
CA ALA A 103 16.34 -1.54 -11.38
C ALA A 103 17.64 -0.72 -11.38
N GLU A 104 17.56 0.61 -11.56
CA GLU A 104 18.71 1.51 -11.51
C GLU A 104 19.42 1.46 -10.13
N VAL A 105 18.65 1.45 -9.04
CA VAL A 105 19.19 1.36 -7.67
C VAL A 105 19.84 -0.01 -7.42
N ILE A 106 19.21 -1.11 -7.86
CA ILE A 106 19.76 -2.47 -7.71
C ILE A 106 21.03 -2.66 -8.55
N ASP A 107 21.06 -2.14 -9.78
CA ASP A 107 22.24 -2.17 -10.65
C ASP A 107 23.39 -1.31 -10.12
N ARG A 108 23.09 -0.19 -9.47
CA ARG A 108 24.13 0.59 -8.78
C ARG A 108 24.67 -0.17 -7.57
N TYR A 109 23.79 -0.75 -6.75
CA TYR A 109 24.18 -1.54 -5.59
C TYR A 109 25.00 -2.78 -5.95
N SER A 110 24.69 -3.47 -7.06
CA SER A 110 25.45 -4.65 -7.51
C SER A 110 26.88 -4.34 -7.92
N ARG A 111 27.17 -3.09 -8.28
CA ARG A 111 28.52 -2.63 -8.60
C ARG A 111 29.33 -2.28 -7.35
N LEU A 112 28.68 -2.15 -6.20
CA LEU A 112 29.34 -1.94 -4.92
C LEU A 112 29.82 -3.29 -4.39
N GLY A 113 31.13 -3.48 -4.31
CA GLY A 113 31.78 -4.74 -3.89
C GLY A 113 31.51 -5.18 -2.44
N GLY A 114 30.58 -4.53 -1.73
CA GLY A 114 30.13 -4.91 -0.38
C GLY A 114 28.77 -5.61 -0.33
N ALA A 115 28.11 -5.80 -1.47
CA ALA A 115 26.83 -6.48 -1.54
C ALA A 115 26.98 -8.02 -1.41
N ARG A 116 26.23 -8.64 -0.48
CA ARG A 116 26.18 -10.10 -0.39
C ARG A 116 25.48 -10.67 -1.62
N GLU A 117 26.09 -11.66 -2.26
CA GLU A 117 25.57 -12.27 -3.49
C GLU A 117 24.15 -12.84 -3.33
N SER A 118 23.84 -13.42 -2.16
CA SER A 118 22.50 -13.88 -1.80
C SER A 118 21.45 -12.76 -1.78
N GLU A 119 21.83 -11.56 -1.36
CA GLU A 119 20.93 -10.39 -1.32
C GLU A 119 20.69 -9.86 -2.72
N LEU A 120 21.74 -9.79 -3.55
CA LEU A 120 21.65 -9.40 -4.95
C LEU A 120 20.73 -10.33 -5.74
N MET A 121 20.89 -11.64 -5.57
CA MET A 121 19.99 -12.61 -6.19
C MET A 121 18.54 -12.42 -5.75
N ALA A 122 18.30 -12.19 -4.45
CA ALA A 122 16.95 -11.94 -3.94
C ALA A 122 16.32 -10.65 -4.48
N LEU A 123 17.13 -9.60 -4.72
CA LEU A 123 16.69 -8.35 -5.32
C LEU A 123 16.37 -8.49 -6.81
N GLN A 124 17.23 -9.19 -7.55
CA GLN A 124 17.02 -9.49 -8.97
C GLN A 124 15.79 -10.37 -9.18
N GLU A 125 15.58 -11.37 -8.33
CA GLU A 125 14.39 -12.22 -8.39
C GLU A 125 13.11 -11.43 -8.08
N ALA A 126 13.15 -10.53 -7.10
CA ALA A 126 12.01 -9.64 -6.82
C ALA A 126 11.68 -8.73 -8.03
N LEU A 127 12.70 -8.22 -8.73
CA LEU A 127 12.53 -7.43 -9.95
C LEU A 127 11.94 -8.28 -11.09
N SER A 128 12.47 -9.50 -11.30
CA SER A 128 12.01 -10.43 -12.34
C SER A 128 10.53 -10.79 -12.15
N GLN A 129 10.12 -11.08 -10.92
CA GLN A 129 8.73 -11.38 -10.57
C GLN A 129 7.82 -10.17 -10.80
N ALA A 130 8.27 -8.97 -10.44
CA ALA A 130 7.51 -7.75 -10.69
C ALA A 130 7.29 -7.56 -12.20
N GLU A 131 8.32 -7.72 -13.04
CA GLU A 131 8.21 -7.63 -14.49
C GLU A 131 7.23 -8.64 -15.08
N ARG A 132 7.30 -9.91 -14.66
CA ARG A 132 6.37 -10.97 -15.10
C ARG A 132 4.92 -10.58 -14.82
N ARG A 133 4.63 -10.01 -13.65
CA ARG A 133 3.28 -9.51 -13.32
C ARG A 133 2.82 -8.39 -14.25
N LYS A 134 3.71 -7.49 -14.71
CA LYS A 134 3.36 -6.46 -15.71
C LYS A 134 2.94 -7.09 -17.02
N ARG A 135 3.76 -8.03 -17.50
CA ARG A 135 3.59 -8.63 -18.82
C ARG A 135 2.28 -9.40 -18.88
N ARG A 136 1.89 -10.07 -17.80
CA ARG A 136 0.58 -10.72 -17.66
C ARG A 136 -0.55 -9.69 -17.70
N ALA A 137 -0.50 -8.65 -16.87
CA ALA A 137 -1.52 -7.59 -16.86
C ALA A 137 -1.64 -6.87 -18.23
N GLN A 138 -0.53 -6.69 -18.96
CA GLN A 138 -0.56 -6.09 -20.30
C GLN A 138 -1.12 -7.02 -21.38
N ARG A 139 -1.00 -8.34 -21.20
CA ARG A 139 -1.61 -9.34 -22.10
C ARG A 139 -3.11 -9.45 -21.88
N GLU A 140 -3.57 -9.39 -20.63
CA GLU A 140 -5.00 -9.39 -20.27
C GLU A 140 -5.75 -8.13 -20.69
N VAL A 141 -5.07 -6.99 -20.87
CA VAL A 141 -5.69 -5.73 -21.34
C VAL A 141 -5.78 -5.65 -22.87
N LYS A 142 -5.05 -6.52 -23.59
CA LYS A 142 -4.99 -6.52 -25.06
C LYS A 142 -5.73 -7.69 -25.71
N GLY A 143 -6.18 -8.68 -24.95
CA GLY A 143 -7.01 -9.79 -25.40
C GLY A 143 -8.45 -9.59 -24.98
#